data_AF-A0A812X8I0-F1
#
_entry.id   AF-A0A812X8I0-F1
#
_cell.length_a   1.000
_cell.length_b   1.000
_cell.length_c   1.000
_cell.angle_alpha   90.00
_cell.angle_beta   90.00
_cell.angle_gamma   90.00
#
_symmetry.space_group_name_H-M   'P 1'
#
loop_
_entity.id
_entity.type
_entity.pdbx_description
1 polymer ?
#
loop_
_entity_poly.entity_id
_entity_poly.type
_entity_poly.pdbx_seq_one_letter_code
_entity_poly.pdbx_strand_id
1 'polypeptide(L)'
;MKRLSEAGSLRTLAALICWRKPAVCKVGRKLSTSVVYDDKPPSPTACEDLARLVQEARSPQRLGNKGLPHASSDYRYRSTLRGWSVRAAHNARYRDRQKGWQCDVNAGHLLDLVLEQGGLCAYSGVPMELLKPHSHWRASIERIDNRQGYVKENCCLIAAEFNSAVHKTCNEEGSSGGSAQWSRQKVQEVARVREEQVQLQRLQEGIAVARLRPSPTRAGSRRRFRGPDAEGRWLCGRCGTWKQQSQFFRESASRNGLQNRCKECARDMESAWLQTMRGHGLRLLTTARQRARNSDWNGSFALDLDDLLGMLWLQGGRCYYSGVPLHCAAGPSDWVWSIERLDNSSTYTKDNCVLIAQEFQTPDHSRNKAKYPVFGTAQWSRSKANHIWGPFYYPDSGARVLQDLVRLQQCFDNRA
;
A
#
# COMPACT_ATOMS: atom_id res chain seq x y z
N MET A 1 -45.22 13.00 -34.70
CA MET A 1 -45.10 13.84 -33.49
C MET A 1 -45.85 13.20 -32.32
N LYS A 2 -45.19 12.37 -31.50
CA LYS A 2 -45.70 11.94 -30.19
C LYS A 2 -44.57 12.15 -29.18
N ARG A 3 -44.75 13.12 -28.28
CA ARG A 3 -43.84 13.37 -27.17
C ARG A 3 -44.12 12.32 -26.09
N LEU A 4 -43.13 11.50 -25.78
CA LEU A 4 -43.12 10.68 -24.56
C LEU A 4 -42.40 11.48 -23.47
N SER A 5 -43.12 11.79 -22.39
CA SER A 5 -42.61 12.44 -21.20
C SER A 5 -42.04 11.38 -20.24
N GLU A 6 -40.71 11.27 -20.20
CA GLU A 6 -40.02 10.51 -19.16
C GLU A 6 -39.81 11.41 -17.92
N ALA A 7 -40.84 11.51 -17.10
CA ALA A 7 -40.77 12.02 -15.74
C ALA A 7 -41.01 10.84 -14.78
N GLY A 8 -40.07 9.91 -14.73
CA GLY A 8 -40.14 8.73 -13.88
C GLY A 8 -38.78 8.40 -13.28
N SER A 9 -38.75 8.28 -11.94
CA SER A 9 -37.69 7.66 -11.15
C SER A 9 -36.50 8.51 -10.66
N LEU A 10 -36.77 9.66 -10.01
CA LEU A 10 -35.88 10.21 -8.97
C LEU A 10 -36.31 9.81 -7.54
N ARG A 11 -37.53 9.30 -7.34
CA ARG A 11 -38.05 8.94 -6.00
C ARG A 11 -37.48 7.64 -5.43
N THR A 12 -36.95 6.74 -6.26
CA THR A 12 -36.45 5.43 -5.82
C THR A 12 -35.03 5.46 -5.24
N LEU A 13 -34.28 6.55 -5.44
CA LEU A 13 -32.93 6.71 -4.89
C LEU A 13 -32.91 7.25 -3.46
N ALA A 14 -33.95 7.98 -3.04
CA ALA A 14 -34.02 8.57 -1.70
C ALA A 14 -34.32 7.53 -0.59
N ALA A 15 -35.05 6.46 -0.91
CA ALA A 15 -35.50 5.47 0.08
C ALA A 15 -34.43 4.43 0.50
N LEU A 16 -33.27 4.39 -0.17
CA LEU A 16 -32.20 3.41 0.09
C LEU A 16 -31.03 3.95 0.92
N ILE A 17 -31.13 5.19 1.40
CA ILE A 17 -30.02 5.93 2.02
C ILE A 17 -30.42 6.40 3.43
N CYS A 18 -30.96 5.50 4.26
CA CYS A 18 -31.12 5.77 5.68
C CYS A 18 -29.74 5.64 6.38
N TRP A 19 -28.94 6.70 6.33
CA TRP A 19 -27.72 6.78 7.14
C TRP A 19 -28.14 6.87 8.61
N ARG A 20 -27.96 5.78 9.36
CA ARG A 20 -27.82 5.90 10.81
C ARG A 20 -26.71 6.94 11.04
N LYS A 21 -27.01 7.99 11.82
CA LYS A 21 -26.02 9.00 12.22
C LYS A 21 -24.72 8.27 12.55
N PRO A 22 -23.60 8.58 11.88
CA PRO A 22 -22.34 7.96 12.25
C PRO A 22 -22.15 8.25 13.73
N ALA A 23 -22.04 7.20 14.54
CA ALA A 23 -21.62 7.37 15.91
C ALA A 23 -20.30 8.14 15.81
N VAL A 24 -20.30 9.38 16.32
CA VAL A 24 -19.06 10.14 16.47
C VAL A 24 -18.17 9.23 17.27
N CYS A 25 -17.14 8.68 16.61
CA CYS A 25 -16.30 7.68 17.21
C CYS A 25 -15.51 8.38 18.31
N LYS A 26 -16.06 8.36 19.52
CA LYS A 26 -15.34 8.72 20.74
C LYS A 26 -14.35 7.59 20.97
N VAL A 27 -13.25 7.60 20.20
CA VAL A 27 -12.08 6.75 20.45
C VAL A 27 -11.41 7.29 21.71
N GLY A 28 -12.06 7.05 22.85
CA GLY A 28 -11.63 7.45 24.18
C GLY A 28 -11.00 6.29 24.95
N ARG A 29 -10.56 5.22 24.28
CA ARG A 29 -9.64 4.29 24.93
C ARG A 29 -8.31 5.02 25.05
N LYS A 30 -7.84 5.18 26.30
CA LYS A 30 -6.48 5.56 26.62
C LYS A 30 -5.57 4.59 25.88
N LEU A 31 -5.11 4.98 24.69
CA LEU A 31 -3.98 4.33 24.05
C LEU A 31 -2.90 4.27 25.12
N SER A 32 -2.41 3.07 25.39
CA SER A 32 -1.23 2.88 26.24
C SER A 32 -0.25 3.98 25.88
N THR A 33 0.20 4.74 26.87
CA THR A 33 1.22 5.78 26.70
C THR A 33 2.57 5.12 26.43
N SER A 34 2.63 4.23 25.43
CA SER A 34 3.86 3.86 24.76
C SER A 34 4.52 5.18 24.43
N VAL A 35 5.71 5.39 25.00
CA VAL A 35 6.60 6.51 24.75
C VAL A 35 6.36 7.00 23.33
N VAL A 36 5.77 8.19 23.19
CA VAL A 36 5.51 8.79 21.89
C VAL A 36 6.89 9.03 21.29
N TYR A 37 7.36 8.08 20.50
CA TYR A 37 8.64 8.20 19.82
C TYR A 37 8.51 9.35 18.82
N ASP A 38 9.52 10.23 18.81
CA ASP A 38 9.50 11.40 17.96
C ASP A 38 9.59 10.94 16.49
N ASP A 39 8.50 11.11 15.75
CA ASP A 39 8.42 10.84 14.31
C ASP A 39 9.29 11.81 13.49
N LYS A 40 9.94 12.79 14.13
CA LYS A 40 10.87 13.70 13.44
C LYS A 40 12.10 12.97 12.93
N PRO A 41 12.62 13.35 11.75
CA PRO A 41 13.91 12.88 11.31
C PRO A 41 15.02 13.37 12.24
N PRO A 42 16.16 12.66 12.26
CA PRO A 42 17.34 13.15 12.94
C PRO A 42 17.77 14.50 12.37
N SER A 43 18.50 15.28 13.16
CA SER A 43 19.18 16.46 12.63
C SER A 43 20.20 16.04 11.56
N PRO A 44 20.43 16.86 10.51
CA PRO A 44 21.50 16.61 9.56
C PRO A 44 22.85 16.45 10.27
N THR A 45 23.62 15.44 9.89
CA THR A 45 24.99 15.26 10.35
C THR A 45 25.91 16.19 9.57
N ALA A 46 26.79 16.91 10.25
CA ALA A 46 27.80 17.74 9.59
C ALA A 46 28.70 16.88 8.67
N CYS A 47 29.16 17.45 7.55
CA CYS A 47 29.94 16.73 6.55
C CYS A 47 31.23 16.11 7.15
N GLU A 48 31.90 16.82 8.06
CA GLU A 48 33.13 16.36 8.72
C GLU A 48 32.86 15.18 9.66
N ASP A 49 31.77 15.24 10.44
CA ASP A 49 31.36 14.16 11.33
C ASP A 49 30.96 12.92 10.53
N LEU A 50 30.27 13.10 9.41
CA LEU A 50 29.90 12.01 8.51
C LEU A 50 31.13 11.36 7.88
N ALA A 51 32.10 12.17 7.42
CA ALA A 51 33.38 11.69 6.91
C ALA A 51 34.16 10.89 7.97
N ARG A 52 34.17 11.37 9.23
CA ARG A 52 34.78 10.65 10.36
C ARG A 52 34.10 9.29 10.59
N LEU A 53 32.77 9.26 10.65
CA LEU A 53 32.01 8.00 10.81
C LEU A 53 32.29 6.99 9.69
N VAL A 54 32.39 7.47 8.44
CA VAL A 54 32.72 6.61 7.30
C VAL A 54 34.17 6.11 7.38
N GLN A 55 35.12 6.95 7.76
CA GLN A 55 36.51 6.55 7.93
C GLN A 55 36.68 5.52 9.06
N GLU A 56 35.99 5.71 10.18
CA GLU A 56 35.90 4.72 11.26
C GLU A 56 35.28 3.41 10.76
N ALA A 57 34.21 3.49 9.97
CA ALA A 57 33.57 2.32 9.40
C ALA A 57 34.47 1.57 8.40
N ARG A 58 35.35 2.25 7.66
CA ARG A 58 36.34 1.62 6.76
C ARG A 58 37.55 1.03 7.49
N SER A 59 37.89 1.58 8.65
CA SER A 59 39.05 1.14 9.43
C SER A 59 38.93 -0.34 9.84
N PRO A 60 39.99 -1.16 9.70
CA PRO A 60 39.99 -2.55 10.14
C PRO A 60 39.54 -2.66 11.60
N GLN A 61 38.66 -3.62 11.89
CA GLN A 61 38.25 -3.84 13.27
C GLN A 61 39.47 -4.33 14.03
N ARG A 62 39.92 -3.57 15.04
CA ARG A 62 40.92 -4.05 15.98
C ARG A 62 40.29 -5.24 16.69
N LEU A 63 40.64 -6.45 16.26
CA LEU A 63 40.27 -7.68 16.96
C LEU A 63 40.92 -7.59 18.33
N GLY A 64 40.18 -7.11 19.33
CA GLY A 64 40.62 -7.23 20.70
C GLY A 64 40.85 -8.71 20.98
N ASN A 65 41.97 -9.05 21.61
CA ASN A 65 42.39 -10.44 21.92
C ASN A 65 41.39 -11.27 22.75
N LYS A 66 40.21 -10.73 23.08
CA LYS A 66 39.13 -11.44 23.76
C LYS A 66 38.03 -11.70 22.74
N GLY A 67 37.95 -12.96 22.29
CA GLY A 67 36.91 -13.43 21.35
C GLY A 67 35.54 -12.92 21.79
N LEU A 68 34.92 -12.08 20.96
CA LEU A 68 33.63 -11.49 21.28
C LEU A 68 32.57 -12.59 21.38
N PRO A 69 31.78 -12.64 22.46
CA PRO A 69 30.72 -13.63 22.61
C PRO A 69 29.71 -13.49 21.46
N HIS A 70 29.41 -14.63 20.83
CA HIS A 70 28.78 -14.74 19.50
C HIS A 70 27.34 -14.20 19.42
N ALA A 71 26.67 -13.90 20.55
CA ALA A 71 25.22 -13.65 20.60
C ALA A 71 24.80 -12.24 21.06
N SER A 72 25.60 -11.53 21.88
CA SER A 72 25.33 -10.13 22.27
C SER A 72 25.98 -9.09 21.34
N SER A 73 26.79 -9.57 20.38
CA SER A 73 27.55 -8.76 19.42
C SER A 73 26.70 -8.21 18.26
N ASP A 74 25.52 -8.77 18.00
CA ASP A 74 24.76 -8.50 16.78
C ASP A 74 24.07 -7.12 16.79
N TYR A 75 23.41 -6.71 17.88
CA TYR A 75 22.76 -5.39 17.93
C TYR A 75 23.79 -4.25 17.95
N ARG A 76 24.79 -4.30 18.85
CA ARG A 76 25.82 -3.26 18.93
C ARG A 76 26.57 -3.08 17.62
N TYR A 77 26.91 -4.19 16.95
CA TYR A 77 27.54 -4.12 15.63
C TYR A 77 26.59 -3.53 14.58
N ARG A 78 25.32 -3.94 14.55
CA ARG A 78 24.30 -3.35 13.66
C ARG A 78 24.06 -1.86 13.90
N SER A 79 24.32 -1.38 15.11
CA SER A 79 24.28 0.04 15.47
C SER A 79 25.52 0.83 15.04
N THR A 80 26.49 0.19 14.39
CA THR A 80 27.62 0.88 13.75
C THR A 80 27.35 1.04 12.26
N LEU A 81 27.87 2.11 11.67
CA LEU A 81 27.77 2.33 10.22
C LEU A 81 28.42 1.18 9.42
N ARG A 82 29.53 0.61 9.91
CA ARG A 82 30.16 -0.61 9.35
C ARG A 82 29.20 -1.80 9.36
N GLY A 83 28.58 -2.09 10.51
CA GLY A 83 27.71 -3.26 10.62
C GLY A 83 26.42 -3.11 9.83
N TRP A 84 25.88 -1.90 9.73
CA TRP A 84 24.79 -1.60 8.81
C TRP A 84 25.19 -1.85 7.35
N SER A 85 26.30 -1.27 6.87
CA SER A 85 26.68 -1.36 5.45
C SER A 85 27.01 -2.80 5.02
N VAL A 86 27.74 -3.55 5.86
CA VAL A 86 28.03 -4.97 5.61
C VAL A 86 26.74 -5.79 5.49
N ARG A 87 25.79 -5.58 6.41
CA ARG A 87 24.53 -6.32 6.41
C ARG A 87 23.62 -5.92 5.24
N ALA A 88 23.56 -4.64 4.92
CA ALA A 88 22.75 -4.12 3.83
C ALA A 88 23.25 -4.67 2.48
N ALA A 89 24.57 -4.65 2.24
CA ALA A 89 25.19 -5.24 1.06
C ALA A 89 25.01 -6.78 1.00
N HIS A 90 25.12 -7.48 2.13
CA HIS A 90 24.81 -8.91 2.19
C HIS A 90 23.36 -9.20 1.79
N ASN A 91 22.40 -8.45 2.32
CA ASN A 91 20.98 -8.63 2.00
C ASN A 91 20.67 -8.31 0.54
N ALA A 92 21.29 -7.29 -0.05
CA ALA A 92 21.18 -6.97 -1.48
C ALA A 92 21.63 -8.17 -2.35
N ARG A 93 22.85 -8.67 -2.11
CA ARG A 93 23.40 -9.86 -2.80
C ARG A 93 22.52 -11.09 -2.66
N TYR A 94 21.98 -11.33 -1.46
CA TYR A 94 21.08 -12.46 -1.23
C TYR A 94 19.81 -12.34 -2.08
N ARG A 95 19.16 -11.17 -2.11
CA ARG A 95 17.93 -10.94 -2.90
C ARG A 95 18.16 -11.13 -4.40
N ASP A 96 19.27 -10.60 -4.93
CA ASP A 96 19.59 -10.74 -6.35
C ASP A 96 19.93 -12.17 -6.73
N ARG A 97 20.66 -12.90 -5.88
CA ARG A 97 20.93 -14.32 -6.08
C ARG A 97 19.65 -15.14 -6.21
N GLN A 98 18.64 -14.86 -5.39
CA GLN A 98 17.34 -15.55 -5.47
C GLN A 98 16.61 -15.28 -6.80
N LYS A 99 16.94 -14.19 -7.48
CA LYS A 99 16.35 -13.80 -8.78
C LYS A 99 17.27 -14.09 -9.97
N GLY A 100 18.50 -14.58 -9.74
CA GLY A 100 19.52 -14.74 -10.79
C GLY A 100 20.05 -13.40 -11.33
N TRP A 101 19.99 -12.32 -10.54
CA TRP A 101 20.43 -10.99 -10.95
C TRP A 101 21.89 -10.73 -10.54
N GLN A 102 22.56 -9.83 -11.26
CA GLN A 102 23.90 -9.36 -10.93
C GLN A 102 23.87 -8.41 -9.72
N CYS A 103 24.84 -8.53 -8.83
CA CYS A 103 25.05 -7.61 -7.72
C CYS A 103 26.54 -7.35 -7.50
N ASP A 104 26.95 -6.09 -7.58
CA ASP A 104 28.33 -5.65 -7.31
C ASP A 104 28.42 -4.62 -6.15
N VAL A 105 27.28 -4.31 -5.54
CA VAL A 105 27.19 -3.52 -4.31
C VAL A 105 27.88 -4.25 -3.15
N ASN A 106 28.82 -3.55 -2.52
CA ASN A 106 29.53 -4.00 -1.33
C ASN A 106 29.49 -2.93 -0.24
N ALA A 107 30.00 -3.26 0.96
CA ALA A 107 29.97 -2.34 2.10
C ALA A 107 30.69 -1.01 1.83
N GLY A 108 31.81 -1.03 1.08
CA GLY A 108 32.57 0.18 0.72
C GLY A 108 31.73 1.12 -0.14
N HIS A 109 31.11 0.60 -1.20
CA HIS A 109 30.22 1.38 -2.06
C HIS A 109 29.05 2.01 -1.30
N LEU A 110 28.44 1.30 -0.34
CA LEU A 110 27.38 1.89 0.49
C LEU A 110 27.88 3.02 1.39
N LEU A 111 29.12 2.96 1.86
CA LEU A 111 29.74 4.06 2.59
C LEU A 111 30.05 5.25 1.67
N ASP A 112 30.42 4.98 0.42
CA ASP A 112 30.59 6.01 -0.62
C ASP A 112 29.27 6.74 -0.86
N LEU A 113 28.16 6.01 -1.03
CA LEU A 113 26.82 6.59 -1.17
C LEU A 113 26.41 7.44 0.04
N VAL A 114 26.80 7.06 1.27
CA VAL A 114 26.53 7.88 2.46
C VAL A 114 27.21 9.25 2.36
N LEU A 115 28.47 9.30 1.90
CA LEU A 115 29.20 10.55 1.70
C LEU A 115 28.64 11.36 0.54
N GLU A 116 28.43 10.72 -0.61
CA GLU A 116 27.92 11.35 -1.83
C GLU A 116 26.55 12.01 -1.61
N GLN A 117 25.69 11.37 -0.81
CA GLN A 117 24.38 11.91 -0.46
C GLN A 117 24.37 12.79 0.80
N GLY A 118 25.50 12.98 1.48
CA GLY A 118 25.58 13.74 2.73
C GLY A 118 24.72 13.16 3.86
N GLY A 119 24.48 11.84 3.87
CA GLY A 119 23.59 11.18 4.83
C GLY A 119 22.10 11.50 4.64
N LEU A 120 21.72 12.09 3.51
CA LEU A 120 20.34 12.45 3.18
C LEU A 120 19.67 11.39 2.29
N CYS A 121 18.37 11.26 2.41
CA CYS A 121 17.55 10.42 1.53
C CYS A 121 17.60 10.95 0.09
N ALA A 122 17.94 10.10 -0.89
CA ALA A 122 18.05 10.49 -2.29
C ALA A 122 16.73 11.01 -2.90
N TYR A 123 15.57 10.61 -2.36
CA TYR A 123 14.27 11.02 -2.89
C TYR A 123 13.72 12.28 -2.24
N SER A 124 13.80 12.40 -0.92
CA SER A 124 13.16 13.48 -0.17
C SER A 124 14.12 14.49 0.45
N GLY A 125 15.42 14.21 0.48
CA GLY A 125 16.40 15.04 1.18
C GLY A 125 16.32 14.97 2.70
N VAL A 126 15.44 14.16 3.29
CA VAL A 126 15.37 14.01 4.76
C VAL A 126 16.64 13.35 5.29
N PRO A 127 17.22 13.83 6.41
CA PRO A 127 18.33 13.15 7.05
C PRO A 127 17.95 11.73 7.47
N MET A 128 18.84 10.78 7.21
CA MET A 128 18.63 9.38 7.56
C MET A 128 19.32 9.03 8.89
N GLU A 129 18.69 8.17 9.68
CA GLU A 129 19.33 7.61 10.89
C GLU A 129 20.19 6.40 10.50
N LEU A 130 21.50 6.55 10.70
CA LEU A 130 22.51 5.59 10.26
C LEU A 130 22.97 4.63 11.36
N LEU A 131 22.78 4.99 12.63
CA LEU A 131 23.42 4.32 13.77
C LEU A 131 22.43 3.63 14.71
N LYS A 132 21.14 3.92 14.61
CA LYS A 132 20.11 3.27 15.45
C LYS A 132 19.29 2.27 14.64
N PRO A 133 19.54 0.95 14.79
CA PRO A 133 18.70 -0.06 14.21
C PRO A 133 17.27 0.13 14.73
N HIS A 134 16.29 0.01 13.84
CA HIS A 134 14.85 0.14 14.11
C HIS A 134 14.29 1.56 14.22
N SER A 135 15.14 2.59 14.22
CA SER A 135 14.68 3.98 14.19
C SER A 135 13.76 4.33 13.02
N HIS A 136 13.00 5.41 13.21
CA HIS A 136 12.41 6.16 12.11
C HIS A 136 13.51 6.71 11.19
N TRP A 137 13.21 6.86 9.91
CA TRP A 137 14.13 7.45 8.93
C TRP A 137 15.44 6.68 8.74
N ARG A 138 15.47 5.39 9.12
CA ARG A 138 16.65 4.55 8.93
C ARG A 138 17.04 4.44 7.46
N ALA A 139 18.33 4.44 7.17
CA ALA A 139 18.80 4.26 5.80
C ALA A 139 18.48 2.86 5.24
N SER A 140 18.08 2.83 3.97
CA SER A 140 17.75 1.63 3.21
C SER A 140 18.33 1.74 1.80
N ILE A 141 18.79 0.62 1.24
CA ILE A 141 19.24 0.57 -0.16
C ILE A 141 18.01 0.44 -1.05
N GLU A 142 17.91 1.28 -2.06
CA GLU A 142 16.86 1.23 -3.09
C GLU A 142 17.47 1.18 -4.48
N ARG A 143 16.79 0.45 -5.37
CA ARG A 143 17.16 0.37 -6.78
C ARG A 143 16.46 1.49 -7.54
N ILE A 144 17.21 2.21 -8.36
CA ILE A 144 16.68 3.28 -9.20
C ILE A 144 15.77 2.66 -10.28
N ASP A 145 16.26 1.63 -10.96
CA ASP A 145 15.54 0.78 -11.90
C ASP A 145 15.33 -0.62 -11.32
N ASN A 146 14.07 -0.99 -11.13
CA ASN A 146 13.68 -2.30 -10.58
C ASN A 146 13.87 -3.47 -11.56
N ARG A 147 14.19 -3.22 -12.83
CA ARG A 147 14.52 -4.23 -13.84
C ARG A 147 15.96 -4.72 -13.74
N GLN A 148 16.81 -3.99 -13.02
CA GLN A 148 18.20 -4.31 -12.80
C GLN A 148 18.45 -4.78 -11.35
N GLY A 149 19.58 -5.46 -11.15
CA GLY A 149 20.07 -5.83 -9.82
C GLY A 149 20.52 -4.63 -9.00
N TYR A 150 20.99 -4.92 -7.78
CA TYR A 150 21.75 -3.99 -6.96
C TYR A 150 23.16 -3.87 -7.54
N VAL A 151 23.25 -3.09 -8.63
CA VAL A 151 24.51 -2.65 -9.20
C VAL A 151 24.83 -1.20 -8.78
N LYS A 152 26.11 -0.82 -8.71
CA LYS A 152 26.54 0.47 -8.13
C LYS A 152 25.85 1.68 -8.75
N GLU A 153 25.70 1.70 -10.07
CA GLU A 153 25.08 2.80 -10.82
C GLU A 153 23.55 2.80 -10.71
N ASN A 154 22.96 1.71 -10.20
CA ASN A 154 21.53 1.53 -10.07
C ASN A 154 21.04 1.58 -8.61
N CYS A 155 21.89 1.96 -7.66
CA CYS A 155 21.54 2.01 -6.25
C CYS A 155 21.63 3.42 -5.69
N CYS A 156 20.74 3.72 -4.75
CA CYS A 156 20.82 4.91 -3.92
C CYS A 156 20.38 4.57 -2.49
N LEU A 157 20.66 5.48 -1.55
CA LEU A 157 20.16 5.37 -0.18
C LEU A 157 18.91 6.22 0.01
N ILE A 158 17.88 5.62 0.57
CA ILE A 158 16.62 6.28 0.90
C ILE A 158 16.27 6.05 2.36
N ALA A 159 15.44 6.93 2.94
CA ALA A 159 14.80 6.62 4.21
C ALA A 159 13.84 5.43 4.03
N ALA A 160 13.85 4.49 4.97
CA ALA A 160 13.14 3.23 4.83
C ALA A 160 11.62 3.38 4.66
N GLU A 161 11.04 4.50 5.09
CA GLU A 161 9.66 4.90 4.83
C GLU A 161 9.31 4.87 3.34
N PHE A 162 10.26 5.21 2.48
CA PHE A 162 10.08 5.20 1.02
C PHE A 162 10.37 3.84 0.36
N ASN A 163 10.81 2.83 1.12
CA ASN A 163 11.10 1.50 0.60
C ASN A 163 9.82 0.63 0.60
N SER A 164 8.89 0.98 -0.28
CA SER A 164 7.60 0.30 -0.42
C SER A 164 7.72 -0.92 -1.35
N ALA A 165 7.10 -2.03 -0.95
CA ALA A 165 7.19 -3.27 -1.70
C ALA A 165 6.39 -3.18 -3.01
N VAL A 166 7.08 -3.36 -4.14
CA VAL A 166 6.42 -3.48 -5.46
C VAL A 166 6.05 -4.94 -5.69
N HIS A 167 4.75 -5.27 -5.58
CA HIS A 167 4.24 -6.65 -5.69
C HIS A 167 3.97 -7.12 -7.12
N LYS A 168 4.04 -6.24 -8.13
CA LYS A 168 3.87 -6.62 -9.55
C LYS A 168 5.23 -6.74 -10.22
N THR A 169 5.52 -7.91 -10.79
CA THR A 169 6.62 -8.08 -11.75
C THR A 169 6.22 -7.32 -13.01
N CYS A 170 6.84 -6.16 -13.25
CA CYS A 170 6.72 -5.37 -14.47
C CYS A 170 7.40 -6.05 -15.67
N ASN A 171 7.13 -7.34 -15.88
CA ASN A 171 7.71 -8.12 -16.98
C ASN A 171 7.08 -7.76 -18.33
N GLU A 172 6.04 -6.93 -18.36
CA GLU A 172 5.46 -6.42 -19.60
C GLU A 172 6.12 -5.07 -19.93
N GLU A 173 7.09 -5.12 -20.84
CA GLU A 173 7.65 -3.95 -21.52
C GLU A 173 6.50 -3.12 -22.10
N GLY A 174 6.30 -1.91 -21.60
CA GLY A 174 5.30 -0.97 -22.12
C GLY A 174 4.18 -0.55 -21.17
N SER A 175 4.07 -1.16 -19.98
CA SER A 175 3.14 -0.63 -18.96
C SER A 175 3.79 0.56 -18.24
N SER A 176 3.62 1.76 -18.80
CA SER A 176 4.04 3.05 -18.22
C SER A 176 3.24 3.46 -16.98
N GLY A 177 2.39 2.59 -16.45
CA GLY A 177 1.50 2.99 -15.39
C GLY A 177 2.10 2.83 -14.00
N GLY A 178 1.63 3.70 -13.11
CA GLY A 178 2.07 3.94 -11.75
C GLY A 178 2.45 2.69 -10.97
N SER A 179 3.68 2.68 -10.47
CA SER A 179 4.17 1.70 -9.51
C SER A 179 4.03 2.27 -8.10
N ALA A 180 3.79 1.41 -7.10
CA ALA A 180 3.87 1.84 -5.70
C ALA A 180 5.30 2.23 -5.26
N GLN A 181 6.27 2.18 -6.18
CA GLN A 181 7.64 2.60 -5.94
C GLN A 181 7.71 4.11 -5.82
N TRP A 182 8.44 4.57 -4.81
CA TRP A 182 8.78 5.97 -4.69
C TRP A 182 9.88 6.35 -5.70
N SER A 183 9.85 7.60 -6.13
CA SER A 183 10.91 8.25 -6.89
C SER A 183 11.04 9.68 -6.41
N ARG A 184 12.17 10.33 -6.71
CA ARG A 184 12.36 11.77 -6.40
C ARG A 184 11.24 12.63 -6.98
N GLN A 185 10.87 12.38 -8.23
CA GLN A 185 9.76 13.07 -8.89
C GLN A 185 8.44 12.85 -8.16
N LYS A 186 8.13 11.62 -7.77
CA LYS A 186 6.89 11.31 -7.03
C LYS A 186 6.85 11.99 -5.67
N VAL A 187 7.98 12.07 -4.96
CA VAL A 187 8.07 12.81 -3.69
C VAL A 187 7.77 14.30 -3.89
N GLN A 188 8.32 14.93 -4.94
CA GLN A 188 8.04 16.33 -5.25
C GLN A 188 6.55 16.55 -5.61
N GLU A 189 5.98 15.59 -6.33
CA GLU A 189 4.62 15.65 -6.85
C GLU A 189 3.53 15.58 -5.77
N VAL A 190 3.80 14.96 -4.61
CA VAL A 190 2.83 14.88 -3.50
C VAL A 190 2.34 16.27 -3.06
N ALA A 191 3.24 17.27 -3.01
CA ALA A 191 2.89 18.63 -2.62
C ALA A 191 1.89 19.27 -3.59
N ARG A 192 2.00 18.97 -4.88
CA ARG A 192 1.06 19.43 -5.91
C ARG A 192 -0.25 18.63 -5.86
N VAL A 193 -0.14 17.31 -5.81
CA VAL A 193 -1.30 16.39 -5.87
C VAL A 193 -2.22 16.52 -4.66
N ARG A 194 -1.69 16.83 -3.46
CA ARG A 194 -2.54 17.03 -2.27
C ARG A 194 -3.48 18.24 -2.42
N GLU A 195 -3.14 19.21 -3.26
CA GLU A 195 -3.95 20.41 -3.51
C GLU A 195 -5.07 20.16 -4.54
N GLU A 196 -4.97 19.07 -5.32
CA GLU A 196 -5.99 18.72 -6.31
C GLU A 196 -7.36 18.49 -5.65
N GLN A 197 -8.41 19.00 -6.28
CA GLN A 197 -9.77 18.87 -5.76
C GLN A 197 -10.34 17.47 -6.04
N VAL A 198 -10.83 16.81 -4.98
CA VAL A 198 -11.61 15.58 -5.14
C VAL A 198 -13.04 15.92 -5.54
N GLN A 199 -13.53 15.31 -6.63
CA GLN A 199 -14.91 15.47 -7.08
C GLN A 199 -15.85 14.64 -6.19
N LEU A 200 -16.28 15.21 -5.06
CA LEU A 200 -17.07 14.53 -4.03
C LEU A 200 -18.38 13.93 -4.55
N GLN A 201 -19.04 14.59 -5.51
CA GLN A 201 -20.25 14.06 -6.14
C GLN A 201 -19.97 12.75 -6.89
N ARG A 202 -18.94 12.71 -7.74
CA ARG A 202 -18.53 11.47 -8.44
C ARG A 202 -18.10 10.38 -7.48
N LEU A 203 -17.45 10.75 -6.37
CA LEU A 203 -17.09 9.82 -5.31
C LEU A 203 -18.34 9.22 -4.66
N GLN A 204 -19.34 10.04 -4.33
CA GLN A 204 -20.61 9.60 -3.75
C GLN A 204 -21.36 8.65 -4.69
N GLU A 205 -21.45 9.00 -5.97
CA GLU A 205 -22.05 8.17 -7.02
C GLU A 205 -21.30 6.82 -7.14
N GLY A 206 -19.98 6.86 -7.17
CA GLY A 206 -19.13 5.66 -7.20
C GLY A 206 -19.34 4.76 -5.98
N ILE A 207 -19.46 5.33 -4.79
CA ILE A 207 -19.78 4.61 -3.56
C ILE A 207 -21.18 3.98 -3.64
N ALA A 208 -22.17 4.73 -4.12
CA ALA A 208 -23.53 4.23 -4.27
C ALA A 208 -23.57 3.02 -5.23
N VAL A 209 -22.93 3.13 -6.39
CA VAL A 209 -22.79 2.02 -7.35
C VAL A 209 -22.04 0.84 -6.73
N ALA A 210 -20.98 1.10 -5.96
CA ALA A 210 -20.21 0.05 -5.31
C ALA A 210 -20.99 -0.71 -4.23
N ARG A 211 -21.92 -0.03 -3.54
CA ARG A 211 -22.81 -0.64 -2.53
C ARG A 211 -23.86 -1.54 -3.14
N LEU A 212 -24.39 -1.16 -4.30
CA LEU A 212 -25.28 -2.05 -5.05
C LEU A 212 -24.56 -3.38 -5.17
N ARG A 213 -25.18 -4.45 -4.67
CA ARG A 213 -24.78 -5.79 -5.05
C ARG A 213 -25.25 -5.88 -6.50
N PRO A 214 -24.37 -5.86 -7.53
CA PRO A 214 -24.76 -6.58 -8.71
C PRO A 214 -24.94 -7.99 -8.18
N SER A 215 -26.17 -8.39 -7.92
CA SER A 215 -26.49 -9.80 -7.99
C SER A 215 -26.13 -10.07 -9.44
N PRO A 216 -25.05 -10.80 -9.78
CA PRO A 216 -25.08 -11.44 -11.05
C PRO A 216 -26.28 -12.36 -10.85
N THR A 217 -27.46 -11.91 -11.29
CA THR A 217 -28.59 -12.79 -11.44
C THR A 217 -28.00 -13.86 -12.31
N ARG A 218 -27.63 -14.97 -11.67
CA ARG A 218 -27.41 -16.25 -12.28
C ARG A 218 -28.79 -16.61 -12.79
N ALA A 219 -29.31 -15.83 -13.75
CA ALA A 219 -30.28 -16.28 -14.70
C ALA A 219 -29.59 -17.51 -15.24
N GLY A 220 -30.05 -18.65 -14.72
CA GLY A 220 -29.40 -19.93 -14.87
C GLY A 220 -29.48 -20.31 -16.32
N SER A 221 -28.61 -19.72 -17.15
CA SER A 221 -28.25 -20.26 -18.44
C SER A 221 -27.77 -21.65 -18.10
N ARG A 222 -28.65 -22.64 -18.26
CA ARG A 222 -28.32 -24.06 -18.24
C ARG A 222 -27.18 -24.19 -19.23
N ARG A 223 -25.95 -24.16 -18.72
CA ARG A 223 -24.76 -24.16 -19.57
C ARG A 223 -24.78 -25.50 -20.26
N ARG A 224 -25.05 -25.49 -21.58
CA ARG A 224 -24.92 -26.69 -22.40
C ARG A 224 -23.53 -27.27 -22.13
N PHE A 225 -23.48 -28.58 -21.93
CA PHE A 225 -22.20 -29.26 -21.79
C PHE A 225 -21.34 -28.91 -23.01
N ARG A 226 -20.12 -28.46 -22.75
CA ARG A 226 -19.14 -28.16 -23.78
C ARG A 226 -18.09 -29.27 -23.73
N GLY A 227 -17.99 -30.04 -24.81
CA GLY A 227 -16.89 -30.97 -25.04
C GLY A 227 -15.73 -30.30 -25.77
N PRO A 228 -14.56 -30.95 -25.82
CA PRO A 228 -13.51 -30.58 -26.75
C PRO A 228 -13.93 -30.84 -28.22
N ASP A 229 -13.25 -30.20 -29.18
CA ASP A 229 -13.36 -30.55 -30.61
C ASP A 229 -12.55 -31.83 -30.93
N ALA A 230 -12.52 -32.22 -32.21
CA ALA A 230 -11.78 -33.38 -32.68
C ALA A 230 -10.26 -33.28 -32.39
N GLU A 231 -9.72 -32.07 -32.27
CA GLU A 231 -8.31 -31.81 -31.96
C GLU A 231 -8.04 -31.65 -30.44
N GLY A 232 -9.02 -31.90 -29.58
CA GLY A 232 -8.86 -31.76 -28.13
C GLY A 232 -8.84 -30.31 -27.63
N ARG A 233 -9.13 -29.33 -28.48
CA ARG A 233 -9.23 -27.91 -28.11
C ARG A 233 -10.60 -27.64 -27.53
N TRP A 234 -10.70 -26.53 -26.79
CA TRP A 234 -11.91 -26.13 -26.10
C TRP A 234 -12.33 -24.72 -26.55
N LEU A 235 -13.60 -24.53 -26.95
CA LEU A 235 -14.22 -23.23 -27.33
C LEU A 235 -14.47 -22.17 -26.20
N CYS A 236 -13.60 -21.18 -25.99
CA CYS A 236 -13.79 -20.21 -24.92
C CYS A 236 -15.18 -19.54 -24.95
N GLY A 237 -15.97 -19.65 -23.88
CA GLY A 237 -17.34 -19.12 -23.83
C GLY A 237 -17.44 -17.59 -23.75
N ARG A 238 -16.31 -16.86 -23.74
CA ARG A 238 -16.27 -15.40 -23.79
C ARG A 238 -15.84 -14.90 -25.17
N CYS A 239 -14.67 -15.32 -25.66
CA CYS A 239 -14.15 -14.86 -26.95
C CYS A 239 -14.57 -15.73 -28.14
N GLY A 240 -15.21 -16.88 -27.92
CA GLY A 240 -15.66 -17.76 -28.99
C GLY A 240 -14.54 -18.49 -29.73
N THR A 241 -13.31 -18.50 -29.22
CA THR A 241 -12.14 -19.12 -29.89
C THR A 241 -11.83 -20.50 -29.31
N TRP A 242 -11.56 -21.49 -30.17
CA TRP A 242 -11.01 -22.79 -29.76
C TRP A 242 -9.56 -22.66 -29.30
N LYS A 243 -9.26 -23.03 -28.05
CA LYS A 243 -7.91 -22.95 -27.48
C LYS A 243 -7.51 -24.28 -26.83
N GLN A 244 -6.21 -24.55 -26.75
CA GLN A 244 -5.67 -25.72 -26.07
C GLN A 244 -6.06 -25.75 -24.58
N GLN A 245 -6.16 -26.94 -23.97
CA GLN A 245 -6.53 -27.10 -22.55
C GLN A 245 -5.64 -26.28 -21.61
N SER A 246 -4.34 -26.17 -21.90
CA SER A 246 -3.37 -25.37 -21.13
C SER A 246 -3.70 -23.87 -21.07
N GLN A 247 -4.55 -23.38 -21.97
CA GLN A 247 -5.01 -22.00 -22.04
C GLN A 247 -6.24 -21.73 -21.15
N PHE A 248 -6.68 -22.72 -20.36
CA PHE A 248 -7.76 -22.59 -19.39
C PHE A 248 -7.23 -22.81 -17.97
N PHE A 249 -7.86 -22.19 -16.97
CA PHE A 249 -7.58 -22.52 -15.57
C PHE A 249 -8.30 -23.82 -15.18
N ARG A 250 -7.68 -24.61 -14.31
CA ARG A 250 -8.31 -25.79 -13.70
C ARG A 250 -9.38 -25.31 -12.70
N GLU A 251 -10.54 -25.93 -12.73
CA GLU A 251 -11.66 -25.64 -11.82
C GLU A 251 -12.28 -26.97 -11.39
N SER A 252 -11.96 -27.42 -10.18
CA SER A 252 -12.40 -28.72 -9.65
C SER A 252 -13.91 -28.85 -9.53
N ALA A 253 -14.62 -27.73 -9.35
CA ALA A 253 -16.08 -27.70 -9.30
C ALA A 253 -16.75 -27.83 -10.68
N SER A 254 -16.00 -27.70 -11.78
CA SER A 254 -16.53 -27.85 -13.13
C SER A 254 -16.54 -29.32 -13.54
N ARG A 255 -17.59 -29.77 -14.24
CA ARG A 255 -17.74 -31.17 -14.69
C ARG A 255 -16.56 -31.67 -15.56
N ASN A 256 -15.93 -30.76 -16.29
CA ASN A 256 -14.76 -31.05 -17.14
C ASN A 256 -13.42 -30.65 -16.50
N GLY A 257 -13.42 -30.18 -15.25
CA GLY A 257 -12.21 -29.72 -14.56
C GLY A 257 -11.62 -28.40 -15.10
N LEU A 258 -12.30 -27.70 -16.00
CA LEU A 258 -11.81 -26.46 -16.64
C LEU A 258 -12.81 -25.32 -16.50
N GLN A 259 -12.29 -24.09 -16.39
CA GLN A 259 -13.12 -22.88 -16.51
C GLN A 259 -13.75 -22.77 -17.91
N ASN A 260 -14.92 -22.13 -17.98
CA ASN A 260 -15.63 -21.93 -19.25
C ASN A 260 -14.99 -20.85 -20.16
N ARG A 261 -13.95 -20.17 -19.69
CA ARG A 261 -13.26 -19.07 -20.37
C ARG A 261 -11.75 -19.29 -20.32
N CYS A 262 -11.05 -18.85 -21.36
CA CYS A 262 -9.59 -18.94 -21.39
C CYS A 262 -8.96 -18.01 -20.34
N LYS A 263 -7.68 -18.24 -20.03
CA LYS A 263 -6.88 -17.50 -19.04
C LYS A 263 -6.86 -16.00 -19.31
N GLU A 264 -6.67 -15.62 -20.57
CA GLU A 264 -6.70 -14.22 -21.05
C GLU A 264 -8.05 -13.56 -20.75
N CYS A 265 -9.15 -14.13 -21.25
CA CYS A 265 -10.50 -13.66 -20.95
C CYS A 265 -10.84 -13.64 -19.45
N ALA A 266 -10.26 -14.53 -18.64
CA ALA A 266 -10.42 -14.50 -17.19
C ALA A 266 -9.66 -13.31 -16.57
N ARG A 267 -8.41 -13.08 -16.99
CA ARG A 267 -7.59 -11.93 -16.55
C ARG A 267 -8.21 -10.60 -16.94
N ASP A 268 -8.73 -10.46 -18.16
CA ASP A 268 -9.38 -9.21 -18.59
C ASP A 268 -10.62 -8.90 -17.76
N MET A 269 -11.41 -9.94 -17.44
CA MET A 269 -12.61 -9.78 -16.61
C MET A 269 -12.23 -9.40 -15.18
N GLU A 270 -11.22 -10.08 -14.63
CA GLU A 270 -10.70 -9.79 -13.31
C GLU A 270 -10.11 -8.38 -13.25
N SER A 271 -9.34 -7.96 -14.25
CA SER A 271 -8.80 -6.61 -14.39
C SER A 271 -9.92 -5.58 -14.44
N ALA A 272 -10.90 -5.74 -15.33
CA ALA A 272 -12.05 -4.82 -15.43
C ALA A 272 -12.86 -4.76 -14.12
N TRP A 273 -13.07 -5.89 -13.45
CA TRP A 273 -13.74 -5.93 -12.15
C TRP A 273 -12.91 -5.22 -11.07
N LEU A 274 -11.59 -5.42 -11.03
CA LEU A 274 -10.69 -4.75 -10.10
C LEU A 274 -10.55 -3.24 -10.40
N GLN A 275 -10.84 -2.77 -11.62
CA GLN A 275 -10.97 -1.32 -11.88
C GLN A 275 -12.21 -0.70 -11.21
N THR A 276 -13.18 -1.51 -10.78
CA THR A 276 -14.33 -0.98 -10.03
C THR A 276 -13.98 -0.81 -8.56
N MET A 277 -14.51 0.26 -7.93
CA MET A 277 -14.35 0.52 -6.50
C MET A 277 -14.78 -0.69 -5.63
N ARG A 278 -15.89 -1.35 -6.01
CA ARG A 278 -16.38 -2.56 -5.34
C ARG A 278 -15.38 -3.71 -5.48
N GLY A 279 -14.91 -3.97 -6.69
CA GLY A 279 -14.03 -5.11 -6.95
C GLY A 279 -12.69 -4.98 -6.26
N HIS A 280 -12.08 -3.79 -6.32
CA HIS A 280 -10.86 -3.50 -5.57
C HIS A 280 -11.07 -3.57 -4.06
N GLY A 281 -12.13 -2.95 -3.53
CA GLY A 281 -12.45 -3.01 -2.09
C GLY A 281 -12.62 -4.45 -1.58
N LEU A 282 -13.33 -5.31 -2.32
CA LEU A 282 -13.49 -6.73 -1.99
C LEU A 282 -12.17 -7.51 -2.07
N ARG A 283 -11.28 -7.17 -3.02
CA ARG A 283 -9.93 -7.74 -3.09
C ARG A 283 -9.13 -7.38 -1.84
N LEU A 284 -9.12 -6.10 -1.45
CA LEU A 284 -8.41 -5.64 -0.25
C LEU A 284 -8.90 -6.38 1.00
N LEU A 285 -10.22 -6.52 1.19
CA LEU A 285 -10.80 -7.26 2.31
C LEU A 285 -10.41 -8.74 2.31
N THR A 286 -10.37 -9.37 1.13
CA THR A 286 -9.95 -10.77 0.99
C THR A 286 -8.50 -10.95 1.43
N THR A 287 -7.59 -10.08 0.97
CA THR A 287 -6.19 -10.10 1.37
C THR A 287 -6.00 -9.79 2.85
N ALA A 288 -6.70 -8.79 3.39
CA ALA A 288 -6.67 -8.44 4.81
C ALA A 288 -7.15 -9.61 5.69
N ARG A 289 -8.25 -10.27 5.29
CA ARG A 289 -8.77 -11.45 6.00
C ARG A 289 -7.80 -12.63 5.97
N GLN A 290 -7.14 -12.87 4.84
CA GLN A 290 -6.11 -13.92 4.76
C GLN A 290 -4.92 -13.60 5.67
N ARG A 291 -4.45 -12.35 5.70
CA ARG A 291 -3.38 -11.92 6.62
C ARG A 291 -3.80 -12.09 8.09
N ALA A 292 -5.05 -11.74 8.43
CA ALA A 292 -5.58 -11.92 9.79
C ALA A 292 -5.64 -13.38 10.22
N ARG A 293 -5.99 -14.30 9.30
CA ARG A 293 -5.99 -15.75 9.59
C ARG A 293 -4.60 -16.33 9.79
N ASN A 294 -3.61 -15.75 9.14
CA ASN A 294 -2.23 -16.24 9.16
C ASN A 294 -1.37 -15.56 10.24
N SER A 295 -1.96 -14.68 11.05
CA SER A 295 -1.22 -13.88 12.04
C SER A 295 -1.79 -14.13 13.44
N ASP A 296 -0.94 -14.03 14.46
CA ASP A 296 -1.33 -14.18 15.87
C ASP A 296 -1.90 -12.86 16.46
N TRP A 297 -2.72 -12.14 15.70
CA TRP A 297 -3.27 -10.86 16.18
C TRP A 297 -4.44 -11.08 17.13
N ASN A 298 -4.56 -10.18 18.11
CA ASN A 298 -5.70 -10.18 19.01
C ASN A 298 -6.96 -9.68 18.28
N GLY A 299 -8.04 -10.46 18.37
CA GLY A 299 -9.39 -10.07 17.93
C GLY A 299 -9.86 -10.72 16.62
N SER A 300 -11.17 -10.60 16.35
CA SER A 300 -11.78 -11.08 15.12
C SER A 300 -11.70 -10.04 14.01
N PHE A 301 -11.45 -10.50 12.78
CA PHE A 301 -11.55 -9.65 11.59
C PHE A 301 -12.98 -9.11 11.45
N ALA A 302 -13.15 -7.80 11.53
CA ALA A 302 -14.45 -7.13 11.54
C ALA A 302 -14.45 -5.90 10.62
N LEU A 303 -13.95 -6.08 9.40
CA LEU A 303 -14.13 -5.14 8.30
C LEU A 303 -15.00 -5.76 7.20
N ASP A 304 -15.94 -4.98 6.70
CA ASP A 304 -16.66 -5.29 5.48
C ASP A 304 -16.50 -4.19 4.40
N LEU A 305 -17.22 -4.32 3.30
CA LEU A 305 -17.13 -3.37 2.20
C LEU A 305 -17.72 -2.01 2.57
N ASP A 306 -18.79 -1.97 3.36
CA ASP A 306 -19.40 -0.72 3.78
C ASP A 306 -18.51 0.06 4.73
N ASP A 307 -17.74 -0.63 5.58
CA ASP A 307 -16.68 0.00 6.39
C ASP A 307 -15.63 0.68 5.50
N LEU A 308 -15.14 0.02 4.45
CA LEU A 308 -14.16 0.62 3.52
C LEU A 308 -14.72 1.83 2.78
N LEU A 309 -15.94 1.70 2.24
CA LEU A 309 -16.59 2.80 1.53
C LEU A 309 -16.92 3.97 2.46
N GLY A 310 -17.28 3.67 3.71
CA GLY A 310 -17.46 4.64 4.77
C GLY A 310 -16.17 5.39 5.09
N MET A 311 -15.06 4.68 5.27
CA MET A 311 -13.73 5.31 5.46
C MET A 311 -13.35 6.20 4.28
N LEU A 312 -13.59 5.75 3.04
CA LEU A 312 -13.26 6.53 1.84
C LEU A 312 -14.04 7.85 1.81
N TRP A 313 -15.33 7.80 2.13
CA TRP A 313 -16.17 8.98 2.24
C TRP A 313 -15.73 9.91 3.38
N LEU A 314 -15.51 9.37 4.58
CA LEU A 314 -15.08 10.12 5.75
C LEU A 314 -13.73 10.82 5.54
N GLN A 315 -12.84 10.20 4.74
CA GLN A 315 -11.56 10.78 4.35
C GLN A 315 -11.67 11.72 3.13
N GLY A 316 -12.87 11.96 2.60
CA GLY A 316 -13.09 12.82 1.43
C GLY A 316 -12.40 12.31 0.16
N GLY A 317 -12.23 10.99 0.04
CA GLY A 317 -11.52 10.36 -1.07
C GLY A 317 -10.00 10.56 -1.03
N ARG A 318 -9.40 10.85 0.12
CA ARG A 318 -7.97 11.16 0.26
C ARG A 318 -7.22 10.17 1.15
N CYS A 319 -5.91 10.06 0.93
CA CYS A 319 -5.00 9.28 1.76
C CYS A 319 -4.95 9.82 3.18
N TYR A 320 -5.11 8.93 4.17
CA TYR A 320 -5.16 9.30 5.59
C TYR A 320 -3.93 10.09 6.08
N TYR A 321 -2.73 9.76 5.57
CA TYR A 321 -1.47 10.38 5.98
C TYR A 321 -1.13 11.65 5.19
N SER A 322 -1.15 11.57 3.86
CA SER A 322 -0.61 12.63 2.99
C SER A 322 -1.64 13.56 2.37
N GLY A 323 -2.93 13.21 2.42
CA GLY A 323 -4.00 14.01 1.82
C GLY A 323 -4.10 13.92 0.30
N VAL A 324 -3.25 13.15 -0.38
CA VAL A 324 -3.35 12.93 -1.83
C VAL A 324 -4.69 12.26 -2.17
N PRO A 325 -5.38 12.64 -3.27
CA PRO A 325 -6.55 11.92 -3.76
C PRO A 325 -6.24 10.44 -4.00
N LEU A 326 -7.17 9.57 -3.60
CA LEU A 326 -7.04 8.13 -3.76
C LEU A 326 -7.70 7.68 -5.07
N HIS A 327 -6.97 6.87 -5.82
CA HIS A 327 -7.53 6.17 -6.96
C HIS A 327 -8.16 4.85 -6.53
N CYS A 328 -9.44 4.68 -6.85
CA CYS A 328 -10.22 3.52 -6.39
C CYS A 328 -10.13 2.30 -7.31
N ALA A 329 -9.43 2.43 -8.43
CA ALA A 329 -9.33 1.43 -9.49
C ALA A 329 -7.96 0.73 -9.43
N ALA A 330 -7.92 -0.60 -9.58
CA ALA A 330 -6.68 -1.38 -9.60
C ALA A 330 -5.90 -1.22 -10.92
N GLY A 331 -5.69 0.01 -11.38
CA GLY A 331 -4.90 0.31 -12.56
C GLY A 331 -3.41 0.37 -12.24
N PRO A 332 -2.56 0.51 -13.26
CA PRO A 332 -1.20 0.98 -13.06
C PRO A 332 -1.31 2.51 -12.88
N SER A 333 -1.88 2.91 -11.74
CA SER A 333 -2.13 4.29 -11.38
C SER A 333 -1.41 4.56 -10.07
N ASP A 334 -0.87 5.75 -9.92
CA ASP A 334 -0.36 6.19 -8.64
C ASP A 334 -1.53 6.38 -7.65
N TRP A 335 -1.22 6.36 -6.36
CA TRP A 335 -2.16 6.69 -5.30
C TRP A 335 -3.36 5.74 -5.19
N VAL A 336 -3.22 4.50 -5.66
CA VAL A 336 -4.25 3.46 -5.48
C VAL A 336 -4.46 3.22 -3.99
N TRP A 337 -5.70 3.23 -3.54
CA TRP A 337 -6.01 2.99 -2.13
C TRP A 337 -5.67 1.58 -1.64
N SER A 338 -5.21 1.50 -0.39
CA SER A 338 -4.95 0.30 0.37
C SER A 338 -5.43 0.47 1.82
N ILE A 339 -5.57 -0.66 2.54
CA ILE A 339 -5.93 -0.68 3.95
C ILE A 339 -4.66 -0.65 4.80
N GLU A 340 -4.60 0.30 5.73
CA GLU A 340 -3.54 0.39 6.73
C GLU A 340 -4.09 0.25 8.14
N ARG A 341 -3.33 -0.41 9.02
CA ARG A 341 -3.67 -0.52 10.44
C ARG A 341 -2.97 0.57 11.23
N LEU A 342 -3.70 1.29 12.06
CA LEU A 342 -3.14 2.30 12.95
C LEU A 342 -2.33 1.68 14.08
N ASP A 343 -2.79 0.56 14.63
CA ASP A 343 -2.04 -0.30 15.54
C ASP A 343 -1.84 -1.70 14.95
N ASN A 344 -0.58 -2.02 14.65
CA ASN A 344 -0.17 -3.34 14.15
C ASN A 344 -0.37 -4.49 15.15
N SER A 345 -0.61 -4.21 16.44
CA SER A 345 -0.90 -5.22 17.47
C SER A 345 -2.37 -5.67 17.46
N SER A 346 -3.24 -4.87 16.84
CA SER A 346 -4.67 -5.17 16.68
C SER A 346 -4.96 -5.67 15.27
N THR A 347 -6.02 -6.47 15.15
CA THR A 347 -6.54 -6.95 13.86
C THR A 347 -7.20 -5.83 13.04
N TYR A 348 -7.73 -6.17 11.88
CA TYR A 348 -8.45 -5.24 11.01
C TYR A 348 -9.87 -4.98 11.54
N THR A 349 -10.13 -3.75 11.97
CA THR A 349 -11.43 -3.25 12.42
C THR A 349 -11.63 -1.84 11.90
N LYS A 350 -12.88 -1.37 11.82
CA LYS A 350 -13.19 0.00 11.34
C LYS A 350 -12.52 1.11 12.16
N ASP A 351 -12.23 0.86 13.44
CA ASP A 351 -11.62 1.83 14.35
C ASP A 351 -10.09 1.76 14.36
N ASN A 352 -9.51 0.65 13.88
CA ASN A 352 -8.06 0.43 13.79
C ASN A 352 -7.54 0.55 12.35
N CYS A 353 -8.40 0.83 11.37
CA CYS A 353 -8.01 0.90 9.98
C CYS A 353 -8.32 2.25 9.37
N VAL A 354 -7.51 2.60 8.37
CA VAL A 354 -7.66 3.79 7.54
C VAL A 354 -7.30 3.43 6.10
N LEU A 355 -7.69 4.29 5.16
CA LEU A 355 -7.30 4.13 3.77
C LEU A 355 -6.10 5.03 3.45
N ILE A 356 -5.09 4.44 2.83
CA ILE A 356 -3.88 5.15 2.43
C ILE A 356 -3.61 4.91 0.94
N ALA A 357 -2.80 5.77 0.33
CA ALA A 357 -2.22 5.45 -0.97
C ALA A 357 -1.22 4.30 -0.82
N GLN A 358 -1.16 3.39 -1.79
CA GLN A 358 -0.34 2.18 -1.73
C GLN A 358 1.15 2.48 -1.55
N GLU A 359 1.63 3.61 -2.05
CA GLU A 359 3.00 4.11 -1.85
C GLU A 359 3.36 4.27 -0.37
N PHE A 360 2.38 4.57 0.49
CA PHE A 360 2.57 4.73 1.93
C PHE A 360 2.48 3.40 2.70
N GLN A 361 2.27 2.27 2.01
CA GLN A 361 2.19 0.95 2.61
C GLN A 361 3.58 0.33 2.72
N THR A 362 4.34 0.77 3.72
CA THR A 362 5.70 0.28 3.98
C THR A 362 5.66 -0.93 4.91
N PRO A 363 6.30 -2.07 4.56
CA PRO A 363 6.29 -3.25 5.43
C PRO A 363 7.01 -2.98 6.76
N ASP A 364 6.29 -3.17 7.86
CA ASP A 364 6.87 -3.09 9.20
C ASP A 364 7.53 -4.42 9.60
N HIS A 365 8.83 -4.54 9.35
CA HIS A 365 9.62 -5.70 9.76
C HIS A 365 10.06 -5.67 11.22
N SER A 366 9.78 -4.60 11.97
CA SER A 366 10.24 -4.46 13.36
C SER A 366 9.48 -5.39 14.31
N ARG A 367 8.22 -5.73 14.01
CA ARG A 367 7.33 -6.44 14.96
C ARG A 367 7.25 -7.95 14.77
N ASN A 368 7.73 -8.53 13.66
CA ASN A 368 7.44 -9.93 13.38
C ASN A 368 8.12 -10.95 14.31
N LYS A 369 9.09 -10.57 15.16
CA LYS A 369 9.77 -11.50 16.11
C LYS A 369 10.34 -10.86 17.38
N ALA A 370 10.06 -9.59 17.69
CA ALA A 370 10.88 -8.87 18.66
C ALA A 370 10.59 -9.27 20.12
N LYS A 371 11.53 -10.03 20.71
CA LYS A 371 11.80 -10.16 22.14
C LYS A 371 12.27 -8.84 22.80
N TYR A 372 12.27 -7.72 22.06
CA TYR A 372 12.85 -6.44 22.45
C TYR A 372 11.87 -5.28 22.14
N PRO A 373 11.99 -4.12 22.83
CA PRO A 373 11.17 -2.96 22.56
C PRO A 373 11.37 -2.51 21.10
N VAL A 374 10.27 -2.28 20.40
CA VAL A 374 10.28 -1.78 19.03
C VAL A 374 10.53 -0.27 19.09
N PHE A 375 11.75 0.15 18.75
CA PHE A 375 12.19 1.55 18.79
C PHE A 375 12.00 2.23 17.43
N GLY A 376 10.76 2.51 17.05
CA GLY A 376 10.42 3.14 15.78
C GLY A 376 10.00 2.15 14.69
N THR A 377 9.31 2.66 13.68
CA THR A 377 8.81 1.90 12.54
C THR A 377 9.07 2.69 11.26
N ALA A 378 9.29 2.00 10.14
CA ALA A 378 9.26 2.60 8.81
C ALA A 378 7.83 2.90 8.32
N GLN A 379 6.83 2.68 9.18
CA GLN A 379 5.44 2.96 8.88
C GLN A 379 5.25 4.46 8.77
N TRP A 380 4.40 4.87 7.84
CA TRP A 380 4.02 6.26 7.69
C TRP A 380 3.10 6.72 8.81
N SER A 381 3.21 8.00 9.15
CA SER A 381 2.30 8.70 10.04
C SER A 381 1.97 10.07 9.44
N ARG A 382 0.94 10.74 9.96
CA ARG A 382 0.65 12.14 9.59
C ARG A 382 1.81 13.06 9.95
N SER A 383 2.47 12.82 11.09
CA SER A 383 3.63 13.63 11.52
C SER A 383 4.76 13.55 10.49
N LYS A 384 5.10 12.33 10.05
CA LYS A 384 6.11 12.11 9.01
C LYS A 384 5.74 12.73 7.67
N ALA A 385 4.49 12.56 7.22
CA ALA A 385 4.02 13.16 5.97
C ALA A 385 4.06 14.70 6.05
N ASN A 386 3.59 15.28 7.17
CA ASN A 386 3.61 16.72 7.38
C ASN A 386 5.03 17.27 7.51
N HIS A 387 5.97 16.50 8.02
CA HIS A 387 7.37 16.90 8.07
C HIS A 387 7.94 17.13 6.66
N ILE A 388 7.62 16.24 5.71
CA ILE A 388 8.18 16.30 4.35
C ILE A 388 7.43 17.32 3.48
N TRP A 389 6.11 17.30 3.52
CA TRP A 389 5.28 18.07 2.59
C TRP A 389 4.56 19.25 3.24
N GLY A 390 4.87 19.57 4.49
CA GLY A 390 4.16 20.57 5.29
C GLY A 390 2.79 20.08 5.77
N PRO A 391 2.14 20.81 6.69
CA PRO A 391 0.85 20.40 7.22
C PRO A 391 -0.20 20.26 6.11
N PHE A 392 -0.92 19.15 6.12
CA PHE A 392 -2.15 18.99 5.34
C PHE A 392 -3.34 19.07 6.29
N TYR A 393 -4.16 20.10 6.11
CA TYR A 393 -5.43 20.22 6.81
C TYR A 393 -6.48 19.57 5.94
N TYR A 394 -7.17 18.58 6.51
CA TYR A 394 -8.43 18.16 5.92
C TYR A 394 -9.32 19.40 5.90
N PRO A 395 -9.83 19.83 4.74
CA PRO A 395 -10.74 20.93 4.73
C PRO A 395 -11.88 20.58 5.70
N ASP A 396 -12.15 21.47 6.66
CA ASP A 396 -13.23 21.32 7.66
C ASP A 396 -14.60 21.04 7.03
N SER A 397 -14.69 21.16 5.69
CA SER A 397 -15.78 20.70 4.87
C SER A 397 -16.15 19.25 5.07
N GLY A 398 -15.28 18.33 5.52
CA GLY A 398 -15.73 16.97 5.84
C GLY A 398 -16.80 16.97 6.95
N ALA A 399 -16.51 17.64 8.07
CA ALA A 399 -17.42 17.73 9.20
C ALA A 399 -18.61 18.65 8.91
N ARG A 400 -18.40 19.79 8.23
CA ARG A 400 -19.47 20.71 7.85
C ARG A 400 -20.38 20.15 6.76
N VAL A 401 -19.84 19.55 5.70
CA VAL A 401 -20.63 18.91 4.64
C VAL A 401 -21.35 17.67 5.16
N LEU A 402 -20.76 16.87 6.07
CA LEU A 402 -21.52 15.82 6.76
C LEU A 402 -22.64 16.39 7.62
N GLN A 403 -22.40 17.49 8.36
CA GLN A 403 -23.45 18.16 9.12
C GLN A 403 -24.55 18.72 8.21
N ASP A 404 -24.19 19.31 7.07
CA ASP A 404 -25.13 19.91 6.12
C ASP A 404 -25.87 18.84 5.31
N LEU A 405 -25.24 17.74 4.93
CA LEU A 405 -25.90 16.59 4.30
C LEU A 405 -26.82 15.85 5.28
N VAL A 406 -26.42 15.70 6.54
CA VAL A 406 -27.31 15.17 7.59
C VAL A 406 -28.49 16.10 7.81
N ARG A 407 -28.28 17.43 7.82
CA ARG A 407 -29.37 18.42 7.90
C ARG A 407 -30.29 18.34 6.69
N LEU A 408 -29.76 18.24 5.47
CA LEU A 408 -30.55 18.10 4.25
C LEU A 408 -31.37 16.81 4.24
N GLN A 409 -30.77 15.67 4.63
CA GLN A 409 -31.49 14.41 4.74
C GLN A 409 -32.61 14.48 5.79
N GLN A 410 -32.35 15.08 6.96
CA GLN A 410 -33.37 15.32 7.98
C GLN A 410 -34.49 16.25 7.49
N CYS A 411 -34.19 17.23 6.64
CA CYS A 411 -35.21 18.08 6.02
C CYS A 411 -36.07 17.34 4.99
N PHE A 412 -35.51 16.35 4.27
CA PHE A 412 -36.29 15.50 3.36
C PHE A 412 -37.17 14.51 4.13
N ASP A 413 -36.65 13.88 5.18
CA ASP A 413 -37.38 12.91 6.01
C ASP A 413 -38.53 13.57 6.81
N ASN A 414 -38.43 14.86 7.16
CA ASN A 414 -39.47 15.60 7.88
C ASN A 414 -40.54 16.25 6.97
N ARG A 415 -40.39 16.18 5.64
CA ARG A 415 -41.38 16.69 4.66
C ARG A 415 -42.20 15.59 3.99
N ALA A 416 -41.90 14.33 4.29
CA ALA A 416 -42.72 13.16 3.98
C ALA A 416 -43.56 12.80 5.22
#